data_AF-A0A2P5VKU8-F1
#
_entry.id   AF-A0A2P5VKU8-F1
#
_cell.length_a   1.000
_cell.length_b   1.000
_cell.length_c   1.000
_cell.angle_alpha   90.00
_cell.angle_beta   90.00
_cell.angle_gamma   90.00
#
_symmetry.space_group_name_H-M   'P 1'
#
loop_
_entity.id
_entity.type
_entity.pdbx_description
1 polymer ?
#
loop_
_entity_poly.entity_id
_entity_poly.type
_entity_poly.pdbx_seq_one_letter_code
_entity_poly.pdbx_strand_id
1 'polypeptide(L)'
;MMSLRLEKGWGVWTLDFRPDFTPGESGLNAFINWNKEFVGKDAADKERASGSSKKLVTLIIDVEGIDVSNDEAILHEGNAIGYVSSGGYGHYVKKSIALGYVPTSLAKDGEKLQVEILGETYDAYIQEAPLYDPNGLKMRE
;
A
#
# COMPACT_ATOMS: atom_id res chain seq x y z
N MET A 1 -17.05 5.31 4.70
CA MET A 1 -16.88 5.24 3.22
C MET A 1 -15.46 4.86 2.79
N MET A 2 -14.50 4.67 3.72
CA MET A 2 -13.09 4.38 3.39
C MET A 2 -12.72 2.89 3.21
N SER A 3 -13.61 1.95 3.57
CA SER A 3 -13.32 0.51 3.53
C SER A 3 -13.24 -0.07 2.11
N LEU A 4 -14.21 0.24 1.25
CA LEU A 4 -14.31 -0.38 -0.09
C LEU A 4 -13.08 -0.11 -0.97
N ARG A 5 -12.50 1.08 -0.86
CA ARG A 5 -11.30 1.44 -1.63
C ARG A 5 -10.05 0.69 -1.12
N LEU A 6 -9.96 0.40 0.18
CA LEU A 6 -8.88 -0.42 0.74
C LEU A 6 -8.97 -1.85 0.17
N GLU A 7 -10.18 -2.39 0.06
CA GLU A 7 -10.42 -3.71 -0.54
C GLU A 7 -10.07 -3.74 -2.04
N LYS A 8 -10.11 -2.59 -2.73
CA LYS A 8 -9.61 -2.44 -4.11
C LYS A 8 -8.10 -2.14 -4.20
N GLY A 9 -7.42 -1.91 -3.08
CA GLY A 9 -6.02 -1.44 -3.06
C GLY A 9 -5.84 -0.03 -3.64
N TRP A 10 -6.89 0.80 -3.61
CA TRP A 10 -6.85 2.15 -4.19
C TRP A 10 -6.35 3.17 -3.17
N GLY A 11 -5.27 3.87 -3.51
CA GLY A 11 -4.74 4.96 -2.71
C GLY A 11 -5.54 6.26 -2.84
N VAL A 12 -5.36 7.15 -1.88
CA VAL A 12 -5.98 8.47 -1.82
C VAL A 12 -4.91 9.56 -1.86
N TRP A 13 -5.11 10.59 -2.69
CA TRP A 13 -4.27 11.79 -2.65
C TRP A 13 -4.39 12.47 -1.28
N THR A 14 -3.27 12.93 -0.73
CA THR A 14 -3.03 13.41 0.65
C THR A 14 -2.81 12.33 1.72
N LEU A 15 -3.11 11.05 1.42
CA LEU A 15 -2.86 9.92 2.33
C LEU A 15 -1.85 8.94 1.76
N ASP A 16 -2.19 8.22 0.71
CA ASP A 16 -1.30 7.22 0.12
C ASP A 16 -0.44 7.84 -0.98
N PHE A 17 -0.95 8.89 -1.62
CA PHE A 17 -0.22 9.66 -2.63
C PHE A 17 0.04 11.07 -2.11
N ARG A 18 1.31 11.45 -2.05
CA ARG A 18 1.78 12.75 -1.57
C ARG A 18 3.00 13.18 -2.39
N PRO A 19 3.38 14.47 -2.38
CA PRO A 19 4.65 14.93 -2.97
C PRO A 19 5.89 14.22 -2.41
N ASP A 20 5.76 13.55 -1.26
CA ASP A 20 6.82 12.78 -0.61
C ASP A 20 7.14 11.45 -1.32
N PHE A 21 6.25 10.98 -2.21
CA PHE A 21 6.37 9.69 -2.88
C PHE A 21 6.38 9.86 -4.40
N THR A 22 7.17 9.02 -5.05
CA THR A 22 7.21 9.00 -6.51
C THR A 22 6.05 8.18 -7.10
N PRO A 23 5.74 8.35 -8.40
CA PRO A 23 4.81 7.46 -9.08
C PRO A 23 5.28 6.00 -9.11
N GLY A 24 6.59 5.76 -9.13
CA GLY A 24 7.17 4.42 -9.07
C GLY A 24 6.90 3.75 -7.73
N GLU A 25 7.19 4.44 -6.64
CA GLU A 25 6.92 3.96 -5.28
C GLU A 25 5.42 3.71 -5.06
N SER A 26 4.57 4.58 -5.62
CA SER A 26 3.11 4.51 -5.48
C SER A 26 2.44 3.45 -6.38
N GLY A 27 3.20 2.74 -7.22
CA GLY A 27 2.64 1.80 -8.21
C GLY A 27 1.86 2.45 -9.36
N LEU A 28 2.01 3.76 -9.56
CA LEU A 28 1.24 4.55 -10.53
C LEU A 28 1.85 4.57 -11.94
N ASN A 29 3.00 3.93 -12.16
CA ASN A 29 3.68 3.86 -13.46
C ASN A 29 2.77 3.36 -14.60
N ALA A 30 1.80 2.48 -14.31
CA ALA A 30 0.86 1.96 -15.28
C ALA A 30 -0.12 3.02 -15.83
N PHE A 31 -0.34 4.11 -15.10
CA PHE A 31 -1.24 5.20 -15.48
C PHE A 31 -0.51 6.33 -16.22
N ILE A 32 0.82 6.29 -16.30
CA ILE A 32 1.62 7.30 -16.96
C ILE A 32 1.75 6.97 -18.46
N ASN A 33 1.37 7.93 -19.31
CA ASN A 33 1.73 7.89 -20.73
C ASN A 33 3.19 8.36 -20.89
N TRP A 34 4.12 7.42 -21.03
CA TRP A 34 5.56 7.69 -21.13
C TRP A 34 6.00 8.29 -22.48
N ASN A 35 5.14 8.31 -23.48
CA ASN A 35 5.48 8.85 -24.81
C ASN A 35 5.23 10.36 -24.94
N LYS A 36 4.75 11.02 -23.89
CA LYS A 36 4.52 12.48 -23.86
C LYS A 36 5.56 13.19 -23.00
N GLU A 37 5.72 14.49 -23.27
CA GLU A 37 6.43 15.41 -22.39
C GLU A 37 5.55 15.84 -21.22
N PHE A 38 6.11 15.86 -20.01
CA PHE A 38 5.41 16.29 -18.79
C PHE A 38 6.40 16.75 -17.70
N VAL A 39 5.90 17.54 -16.75
CA VAL A 39 6.70 18.00 -15.61
C VAL A 39 7.16 16.81 -14.76
N GLY A 40 8.48 16.67 -14.57
CA GLY A 40 9.06 15.58 -13.78
C GLY A 40 9.42 14.32 -14.58
N LYS A 41 9.24 14.32 -15.90
CA LYS A 41 9.54 13.16 -16.79
C LYS A 41 10.93 12.58 -16.58
N ASP A 42 11.98 13.40 -16.67
CA ASP A 42 13.37 12.92 -16.56
C ASP A 42 13.66 12.22 -15.22
N ALA A 43 13.08 12.73 -14.12
CA ALA A 43 13.24 12.12 -12.81
C ALA A 43 12.50 10.78 -12.71
N ALA A 44 11.27 10.73 -13.22
CA ALA A 44 10.45 9.53 -13.23
C ALA A 44 11.04 8.44 -14.15
N ASP A 45 11.58 8.79 -15.31
CA ASP A 45 12.25 7.84 -16.22
C ASP A 45 13.53 7.27 -15.60
N LYS A 46 14.32 8.10 -14.90
CA LYS A 46 15.51 7.63 -14.16
C LYS A 46 15.13 6.62 -13.08
N GLU A 47 14.14 6.93 -12.27
CA GLU A 47 13.67 6.02 -11.22
C GLU A 47 13.11 4.73 -11.82
N ARG A 48 12.31 4.82 -12.89
CA ARG A 48 11.77 3.65 -13.58
C ARG A 48 12.88 2.73 -14.09
N ALA A 49 13.99 3.27 -14.57
CA ALA A 49 15.13 2.50 -15.02
C ALA A 49 15.93 1.88 -13.86
N SER A 50 16.07 2.57 -12.73
CA SER A 50 16.82 2.08 -11.57
C SER A 50 16.01 1.19 -10.62
N GLY A 51 14.69 1.26 -10.68
CA GLY A 51 13.77 0.73 -9.66
C GLY A 51 13.59 1.71 -8.49
N SER A 52 12.41 1.63 -7.86
CA SER A 52 12.06 2.42 -6.67
C SER A 52 12.59 1.78 -5.40
N SER A 53 13.01 2.61 -4.44
CA SER A 53 13.56 2.15 -3.15
C SER A 53 12.47 1.64 -2.18
N LYS A 54 11.26 2.16 -2.33
CA LYS A 54 10.07 1.79 -1.56
C LYS A 54 8.94 1.39 -2.51
N LYS A 55 7.93 0.73 -1.95
CA LYS A 55 6.69 0.38 -2.66
C LYS A 55 5.51 0.54 -1.71
N LEU A 56 4.44 1.17 -2.20
CA LEU A 56 3.13 1.14 -1.57
C LEU A 56 2.57 -0.28 -1.67
N VAL A 57 2.22 -0.86 -0.52
CA VAL A 57 1.68 -2.21 -0.41
C VAL A 57 0.36 -2.22 0.33
N THR A 58 -0.45 -3.25 0.10
CA THR A 58 -1.61 -3.57 0.94
C THR A 58 -1.20 -4.62 1.96
N LEU A 59 -1.64 -4.45 3.21
CA LEU A 59 -1.41 -5.37 4.31
C LEU A 59 -2.75 -5.90 4.83
N ILE A 60 -2.81 -7.21 5.08
CA ILE A 60 -3.86 -7.84 5.88
C ILE A 60 -3.27 -8.09 7.26
N ILE A 61 -3.92 -7.56 8.30
CA ILE A 61 -3.42 -7.67 9.67
C ILE A 61 -4.20 -8.76 10.40
N ASP A 62 -3.48 -9.67 11.04
CA ASP A 62 -4.05 -10.75 11.84
C ASP A 62 -4.38 -10.24 13.24
N VAL A 63 -5.56 -9.65 13.36
CA VAL A 63 -6.05 -9.03 14.60
C VAL A 63 -7.57 -9.19 14.72
N GLU A 64 -8.04 -9.28 15.97
CA GLU A 64 -9.47 -9.34 16.30
C GLU A 64 -9.84 -8.24 17.30
N GLY A 65 -11.02 -7.64 17.12
CA GLY A 65 -11.60 -6.68 18.06
C GLY A 65 -11.03 -5.25 18.00
N ILE A 66 -9.97 -5.03 17.21
CA ILE A 66 -9.40 -3.72 16.91
C ILE A 66 -8.98 -3.66 15.45
N ASP A 67 -8.94 -2.45 14.89
CA ASP A 67 -8.55 -2.21 13.51
C ASP A 67 -7.41 -1.20 13.45
N VAL A 68 -6.59 -1.38 12.41
CA VAL A 68 -5.50 -0.47 12.06
C VAL A 68 -6.07 0.87 11.60
N SER A 69 -5.40 1.95 11.96
CA SER A 69 -5.68 3.32 11.58
C SER A 69 -4.40 3.99 11.05
N ASN A 70 -4.47 5.28 10.74
CA ASN A 70 -3.36 5.96 10.08
C ASN A 70 -2.17 6.14 11.03
N ASP A 71 -0.98 6.28 10.46
CA ASP A 71 0.28 6.63 11.12
C ASP A 71 0.88 5.56 12.06
N GLU A 72 0.31 4.37 12.08
CA GLU A 72 0.84 3.22 12.82
C GLU A 72 2.12 2.67 12.20
N ALA A 73 3.05 2.18 13.03
CA ALA A 73 4.35 1.74 12.57
C ALA A 73 4.25 0.39 11.83
N ILE A 74 4.90 0.29 10.67
CA ILE A 74 5.13 -1.00 10.00
C ILE A 74 6.52 -1.47 10.38
N LEU A 75 6.59 -2.67 10.93
CA LEU A 75 7.78 -3.27 11.50
C LEU A 75 8.22 -4.50 10.69
N HIS A 76 9.54 -4.71 10.65
CA HIS A 76 10.16 -5.96 10.20
C HIS A 76 11.28 -6.32 11.16
N GLU A 77 11.23 -7.51 11.74
CA GLU A 77 12.19 -7.99 12.75
C GLU A 77 12.38 -6.99 13.91
N GLY A 78 11.27 -6.38 14.37
CA GLY A 78 11.26 -5.39 15.45
C GLY A 78 11.74 -3.98 15.09
N ASN A 79 12.14 -3.73 13.83
CA ASN A 79 12.58 -2.42 13.37
C ASN A 79 11.48 -1.72 12.57
N ALA A 80 11.25 -0.43 12.83
CA ALA A 80 10.33 0.37 12.03
C ALA A 80 10.91 0.61 10.63
N ILE A 81 10.21 0.12 9.61
CA ILE A 81 10.59 0.21 8.19
C ILE A 81 9.68 1.12 7.38
N GLY A 82 8.53 1.50 7.93
CA GLY A 82 7.50 2.28 7.28
C GLY A 82 6.38 2.66 8.25
N TYR A 83 5.30 3.18 7.69
CA TYR A 83 4.10 3.53 8.43
C TYR A 83 2.85 3.29 7.59
N VAL A 84 1.73 3.08 8.27
CA VAL A 84 0.41 2.94 7.67
C VAL A 84 -0.04 4.31 7.15
N SER A 85 -0.15 4.46 5.84
CA SER A 85 -0.71 5.66 5.23
C SER A 85 -2.23 5.70 5.34
N SER A 86 -2.86 4.52 5.33
CA SER A 86 -4.30 4.35 5.43
C SER A 86 -4.66 3.05 6.11
N GLY A 87 -5.53 3.10 7.12
CA GLY A 87 -6.03 1.90 7.81
C GLY A 87 -7.55 1.78 7.84
N GLY A 88 -8.05 0.55 8.01
CA GLY A 88 -9.45 0.30 8.42
C GLY A 88 -9.95 -1.11 8.14
N TYR A 89 -11.17 -1.38 8.58
CA TYR A 89 -11.80 -2.69 8.40
C TYR A 89 -12.42 -2.87 7.00
N GLY A 90 -12.04 -3.95 6.32
CA GLY A 90 -12.69 -4.44 5.10
C GLY A 90 -13.88 -5.32 5.42
N HIS A 91 -15.11 -4.82 5.20
CA HIS A 91 -16.33 -5.56 5.53
C HIS A 91 -16.60 -6.77 4.61
N TYR A 92 -16.14 -6.74 3.35
CA TYR A 92 -16.30 -7.86 2.44
C TYR A 92 -15.37 -9.00 2.84
N VAL A 93 -14.09 -8.69 3.10
CA VAL A 93 -13.09 -9.70 3.48
C VAL A 93 -13.05 -10.03 4.97
N LYS A 94 -13.72 -9.22 5.80
CA LYS A 94 -13.78 -9.35 7.26
C LYS A 94 -12.41 -9.31 7.94
N LYS A 95 -11.55 -8.38 7.51
CA LYS A 95 -10.17 -8.23 7.98
C LYS A 95 -9.81 -6.76 8.18
N SER A 96 -8.88 -6.49 9.10
CA SER A 96 -8.19 -5.21 9.22
C SER A 96 -7.20 -5.07 8.06
N ILE A 97 -7.29 -3.96 7.31
CA ILE A 97 -6.51 -3.71 6.09
C ILE A 97 -5.74 -2.40 6.25
N ALA A 98 -4.47 -2.40 5.86
CA ALA A 98 -3.67 -1.19 5.76
C ALA A 98 -3.08 -1.01 4.36
N LEU A 99 -2.84 0.24 3.98
CA LEU A 99 -1.87 0.62 2.96
C LEU A 99 -0.67 1.25 3.65
N GLY A 100 0.53 1.03 3.12
CA GLY A 100 1.74 1.68 3.61
C GLY A 100 2.94 1.47 2.70
N TYR A 101 3.97 2.29 2.88
CA TYR A 101 5.21 2.18 2.12
C TYR A 101 6.23 1.35 2.88
N VAL A 102 6.79 0.35 2.20
CA VAL A 102 7.85 -0.51 2.74
C VAL A 102 9.04 -0.54 1.78
N PRO A 103 10.25 -0.91 2.22
CA PRO A 103 11.38 -1.14 1.32
C PRO A 103 11.02 -2.15 0.23
N THR A 104 11.37 -1.88 -1.02
CA THR A 104 11.02 -2.74 -2.17
C THR A 104 11.52 -4.18 -2.00
N SER A 105 12.63 -4.38 -1.30
CA SER A 105 13.17 -5.72 -0.98
C SER A 105 12.23 -6.58 -0.12
N LEU A 106 11.33 -5.95 0.64
CA LEU A 106 10.34 -6.58 1.52
C LEU A 106 8.93 -6.52 0.95
N ALA A 107 8.75 -6.04 -0.29
CA ALA A 107 7.43 -5.77 -0.86
C ALA A 107 6.85 -6.95 -1.68
N LYS A 108 7.17 -8.19 -1.29
CA LYS A 108 6.72 -9.41 -1.98
C LYS A 108 5.36 -9.86 -1.47
N ASP A 109 4.52 -10.42 -2.35
CA ASP A 109 3.25 -11.01 -1.94
C ASP A 109 3.45 -12.10 -0.88
N GLY A 110 2.60 -12.10 0.15
CA GLY A 110 2.69 -13.01 1.28
C GLY A 110 3.84 -12.74 2.27
N GLU A 111 4.69 -11.73 2.03
CA GLU A 111 5.77 -11.37 2.96
C GLU A 111 5.18 -11.01 4.33
N LYS A 112 5.80 -11.54 5.38
CA LYS A 112 5.35 -11.34 6.75
C LYS A 112 6.01 -10.09 7.33
N LEU A 113 5.18 -9.13 7.70
CA LEU A 113 5.55 -7.93 8.44
C LEU A 113 4.80 -7.90 9.76
N GLN A 114 4.95 -6.80 10.47
CA GLN A 114 4.26 -6.52 11.71
C GLN A 114 3.70 -5.09 11.69
N VAL A 115 2.59 -4.85 12.36
CA VAL A 115 2.02 -3.52 12.55
C VAL A 115 1.78 -3.28 14.03
N GLU A 116 2.25 -2.13 14.53
CA GLU A 116 1.98 -1.72 15.91
C GLU A 116 0.62 -1.03 15.99
N ILE A 117 -0.30 -1.58 16.78
CA ILE A 117 -1.62 -1.01 17.04
C ILE A 117 -1.76 -0.83 18.56
N LEU A 118 -1.92 0.41 19.01
CA LEU A 118 -2.06 0.75 20.44
C LEU A 118 -0.91 0.23 21.33
N GLY A 119 0.31 0.19 20.80
CA GLY A 119 1.51 -0.27 21.52
C GLY A 119 1.73 -1.78 21.50
N GLU A 120 0.81 -2.55 20.92
CA GLU A 120 0.94 -4.00 20.73
C GLU A 120 1.26 -4.31 19.26
N THR A 121 2.06 -5.35 19.04
CA THR A 121 2.50 -5.73 17.68
C THR A 121 1.67 -6.90 17.15
N TYR A 122 1.12 -6.74 15.95
CA TYR A 122 0.31 -7.74 15.27
C TYR A 122 0.98 -8.20 13.98
N ASP A 123 0.85 -9.49 13.67
CA ASP A 123 1.34 -10.03 12.41
C ASP A 123 0.54 -9.47 11.24
N ALA A 124 1.23 -9.12 10.16
CA ALA A 124 0.62 -8.58 8.95
C ALA A 124 1.24 -9.24 7.72
N TYR A 125 0.46 -9.38 6.66
CA TYR A 125 0.89 -10.05 5.43
C TYR A 125 0.64 -9.15 4.23
N ILE A 126 1.66 -9.02 3.37
CA ILE A 126 1.51 -8.27 2.12
C ILE A 126 0.55 -9.01 1.20
N GLN A 127 -0.37 -8.24 0.62
CA GLN A 127 -1.33 -8.68 -0.36
C GLN A 127 -1.14 -7.86 -1.64
N GLU A 128 -0.67 -8.48 -2.72
CA GLU A 128 -0.39 -7.79 -3.98
C GLU A 128 -1.67 -7.54 -4.80
N ALA A 129 -2.49 -8.58 -4.99
CA ALA A 129 -3.74 -8.46 -5.70
C ALA A 129 -4.83 -7.74 -4.86
N PRO A 130 -5.74 -6.98 -5.48
CA PRO A 130 -6.89 -6.44 -4.76
C PRO A 130 -7.70 -7.53 -4.05
N LEU A 131 -8.07 -7.27 -2.80
CA LEU A 131 -8.87 -8.15 -1.95
C LEU A 131 -10.29 -8.38 -2.48
N TYR A 132 -10.82 -7.41 -3.24
CA TYR A 132 -12.11 -7.50 -3.90
C TYR A 132 -11.99 -7.28 -5.42
N ASP A 133 -12.57 -8.22 -6.18
CA ASP A 133 -12.63 -8.17 -7.64
C ASP A 133 -11.25 -7.86 -8.28
N PRO A 134 -10.25 -8.74 -8.09
CA PRO A 134 -8.86 -8.48 -8.51
C PRO A 134 -8.72 -8.27 -10.02
N ASN A 135 -9.59 -8.89 -10.81
CA ASN A 135 -9.59 -8.77 -12.27
C ASN A 135 -10.42 -7.57 -12.78
N GLY A 136 -11.12 -6.87 -11.89
CA GLY A 136 -11.94 -5.71 -12.26
C GLY A 136 -13.15 -6.03 -13.14
N LEU A 137 -13.62 -7.28 -13.15
CA LEU A 137 -14.67 -7.74 -14.08
C LEU A 137 -16.01 -7.12 -13.73
N LYS A 138 -16.33 -7.00 -12.43
CA LYS A 138 -17.61 -6.44 -11.96
C LYS A 138 -17.79 -4.95 -12.27
N MET A 139 -16.71 -4.23 -12.59
CA MET A 139 -16.76 -2.81 -12.97
C MET A 139 -16.90 -2.61 -14.48
N ARG A 140 -16.82 -3.69 -15.28
CA ARG A 140 -16.82 -3.66 -16.74
C ARG A 140 -18.07 -4.29 -17.37
N GLU A 141 -18.92 -4.88 -16.54
CA GLU A 141 -20.28 -5.28 -16.90
C GLU A 141 -21.16 -4.03 -17.08
#